data_AF-A0A9D8IXP6-F1
#
_entry.id   AF-A0A9D8IXP6-F1
#
_cell.length_a   1.000
_cell.length_b   1.000
_cell.length_c   1.000
_cell.angle_alpha   90.00
_cell.angle_beta   90.00
_cell.angle_gamma   90.00
#
_symmetry.space_group_name_H-M   'P 1'
#
loop_
_entity.id
_entity.type
_entity.pdbx_description
1 polymer ?
#
loop_
_entity_poly.entity_id
_entity_poly.type
_entity_poly.pdbx_seq_one_letter_code
_entity_poly.pdbx_strand_id
1 'polypeptide(L)'
;MDNISDERCEHRRIAQVPARGGRSESVDVAMEDLSLHILDIVENSLRAHARTVEIRLIHDRQEDFLTLEITDDGEGMDEAELKRATDPFFSTKEGKRTGLGLAFLAQAAEEAEGDLKVESRKGGGTKVIASFRMGHIDRKPLGDLEETVKCLKATHPEVDFRYEFRHEREEQ
;
A
#
# COMPACT_ATOMS: atom_id res chain seq x y z
N MET A 1 -58.89 5.42 9.50
CA MET A 1 -58.75 6.57 10.41
C MET A 1 -58.30 6.03 11.73
N ASP A 2 -57.03 6.26 11.94
CA ASP A 2 -56.13 5.65 12.89
C ASP A 2 -56.54 5.93 14.33
N ASN A 3 -56.44 4.91 15.18
CA ASN A 3 -56.37 5.17 16.61
C ASN A 3 -55.41 4.20 17.28
N ILE A 4 -54.53 4.81 18.06
CA ILE A 4 -53.35 4.29 18.74
C ILE A 4 -53.78 3.27 19.81
N SER A 5 -53.12 2.11 19.86
CA SER A 5 -53.17 1.20 21.01
C SER A 5 -51.74 0.89 21.48
N ASP A 6 -51.35 1.64 22.50
CA ASP A 6 -50.26 1.40 23.43
C ASP A 6 -50.73 0.30 24.39
N GLU A 7 -50.17 -0.91 24.31
CA GLU A 7 -50.28 -1.91 25.39
C GLU A 7 -48.96 -2.65 25.56
N ARG A 8 -48.42 -2.45 26.77
CA ARG A 8 -47.25 -3.12 27.35
C ARG A 8 -47.50 -4.61 27.49
N CYS A 9 -46.46 -5.42 27.27
CA CYS A 9 -46.39 -6.75 27.88
C CYS A 9 -45.01 -6.96 28.52
N GLU A 10 -45.07 -7.48 29.73
CA GLU A 10 -44.08 -7.40 30.80
C GLU A 10 -43.37 -8.74 31.02
N HIS A 11 -42.21 -8.68 31.68
CA HIS A 11 -41.60 -9.72 32.54
C HIS A 11 -40.99 -11.01 31.94
N ARG A 12 -39.64 -11.06 31.95
CA ARG A 12 -38.90 -12.00 32.84
C ARG A 12 -37.44 -11.57 33.08
N ARG A 13 -37.09 -11.39 34.36
CA ARG A 13 -35.72 -11.52 34.92
C ARG A 13 -35.17 -12.91 34.52
N ILE A 14 -33.88 -13.24 34.44
CA ILE A 14 -32.69 -13.13 35.32
C ILE A 14 -31.52 -13.53 34.37
N ALA A 15 -30.32 -12.94 34.33
CA ALA A 15 -29.23 -13.18 35.28
C ALA A 15 -28.04 -12.26 34.99
N GLN A 16 -27.51 -11.70 36.08
CA GLN A 16 -26.27 -10.96 36.16
C GLN A 16 -25.13 -11.95 36.42
N VAL A 17 -24.04 -11.93 35.65
CA VAL A 17 -22.74 -12.57 35.97
C VAL A 17 -21.61 -11.66 35.43
N PRO A 18 -20.47 -11.48 36.15
CA PRO A 18 -19.70 -10.23 36.12
C PRO A 18 -18.43 -10.22 35.25
N ALA A 19 -18.01 -8.98 34.98
CA ALA A 19 -16.68 -8.43 34.67
C ALA A 19 -15.54 -9.40 34.32
N ARG A 20 -14.98 -9.24 33.11
CA ARG A 20 -13.55 -9.45 32.86
C ARG A 20 -13.00 -8.47 31.81
N GLY A 21 -11.97 -7.75 32.24
CA GLY A 21 -10.87 -7.34 31.38
C GLY A 21 -11.14 -6.08 30.56
N GLY A 22 -10.79 -4.94 31.14
CA GLY A 22 -10.38 -3.80 30.32
C GLY A 22 -9.23 -4.24 29.44
N ARG A 23 -9.48 -4.37 28.14
CA ARG A 23 -8.50 -3.98 27.17
C ARG A 23 -8.89 -2.58 26.78
N SER A 24 -8.03 -1.64 27.12
CA SER A 24 -7.85 -0.43 26.35
C SER A 24 -7.83 -0.87 24.89
N GLU A 25 -8.96 -0.75 24.19
CA GLU A 25 -8.94 -0.60 22.75
C GLU A 25 -8.29 0.76 22.53
N SER A 26 -6.96 0.77 22.59
CA SER A 26 -6.19 1.76 21.87
C SER A 26 -6.72 1.67 20.46
N VAL A 27 -7.37 2.75 20.02
CA VAL A 27 -7.65 2.95 18.61
C VAL A 27 -6.27 2.81 17.95
N ASP A 28 -6.02 1.67 17.31
CA ASP A 28 -4.89 1.49 16.43
C ASP A 28 -5.17 2.50 15.31
N VAL A 29 -4.71 3.73 15.49
CA VAL A 29 -4.56 4.66 14.40
C VAL A 29 -3.54 3.98 13.51
N ALA A 30 -4.02 3.24 12.51
CA ALA A 30 -3.19 2.51 11.58
C ALA A 30 -2.16 3.51 11.05
N MET A 31 -0.93 3.39 11.55
CA MET A 31 0.18 4.19 11.06
C MET A 31 0.30 3.84 9.59
N GLU A 32 0.19 4.86 8.73
CA GLU A 32 0.36 4.64 7.30
C GLU A 32 1.78 4.10 7.07
N ASP A 33 1.86 2.91 6.50
CA ASP A 33 3.10 2.19 6.30
C ASP A 33 3.39 2.01 4.80
N LEU A 34 4.60 1.55 4.47
CA LEU A 34 5.00 1.33 3.08
C LEU A 34 4.23 0.17 2.44
N SER A 35 3.62 -0.74 3.20
CA SER A 35 2.81 -1.84 2.66
C SER A 35 1.56 -1.34 1.94
N LEU A 36 0.94 -0.27 2.45
CA LEU A 36 -0.21 0.38 1.80
C LEU A 36 0.18 1.02 0.47
N HIS A 37 1.34 1.69 0.43
CA HIS A 37 1.87 2.28 -0.80
C HIS A 37 2.20 1.19 -1.83
N ILE A 38 2.82 0.09 -1.39
CA ILE A 38 3.11 -1.06 -2.26
C ILE A 38 1.81 -1.64 -2.84
N LEU A 39 0.77 -1.80 -2.02
CA LEU A 39 -0.53 -2.29 -2.50
C LEU A 39 -1.12 -1.38 -3.59
N ASP A 40 -1.06 -0.06 -3.41
CA ASP A 40 -1.56 0.89 -4.41
C ASP A 40 -0.79 0.80 -5.74
N ILE A 41 0.53 0.65 -5.70
CA ILE A 41 1.33 0.47 -6.92
C ILE A 41 1.02 -0.88 -7.58
N VAL A 42 0.93 -1.96 -6.79
CA VAL A 42 0.59 -3.28 -7.31
C VAL A 42 -0.83 -3.27 -7.92
N GLU A 43 -1.81 -2.60 -7.30
CA GLU A 43 -3.14 -2.44 -7.89
C GLU A 43 -3.08 -1.74 -9.26
N ASN A 44 -2.16 -0.79 -9.45
CA ASN A 44 -1.97 -0.14 -10.74
C ASN A 44 -1.38 -1.11 -11.77
N SER A 45 -0.39 -1.93 -11.39
CA SER A 45 0.15 -2.99 -12.25
C SER A 45 -0.91 -4.01 -12.67
N LEU A 46 -1.79 -4.43 -11.74
CA LEU A 46 -2.89 -5.35 -12.03
C LEU A 46 -3.89 -4.76 -13.03
N ARG A 47 -4.21 -3.48 -12.91
CA ARG A 47 -5.08 -2.78 -13.88
C ARG A 47 -4.43 -2.61 -15.25
N ALA A 48 -3.09 -2.56 -15.30
CA ALA A 48 -2.33 -2.60 -16.53
C ALA A 48 -2.17 -4.02 -17.09
N HIS A 49 -2.94 -5.00 -16.59
CA HIS A 49 -2.95 -6.39 -17.03
C HIS A 49 -1.57 -7.08 -16.88
N ALA A 50 -0.78 -6.67 -15.88
CA ALA A 50 0.45 -7.37 -15.53
C ALA A 50 0.16 -8.83 -15.12
N ARG A 51 0.99 -9.74 -15.60
CA ARG A 51 1.01 -11.16 -15.24
C ARG A 51 2.16 -11.50 -14.32
N THR A 52 3.17 -10.64 -14.26
CA THR A 52 4.32 -10.75 -13.38
C THR A 52 4.50 -9.43 -12.66
N VAL A 53 4.61 -9.47 -11.33
CA VAL A 53 4.94 -8.31 -10.52
C VAL A 53 6.06 -8.70 -9.57
N GLU A 54 7.18 -7.98 -9.66
CA GLU A 54 8.36 -8.17 -8.82
C GLU A 54 8.52 -7.00 -7.87
N ILE A 55 8.56 -7.30 -6.58
CA ILE A 55 8.74 -6.34 -5.49
C ILE A 55 10.09 -6.64 -4.86
N ARG A 56 11.02 -5.69 -4.93
CA ARG A 56 12.32 -5.78 -4.27
C ARG A 56 12.47 -4.67 -3.25
N LEU A 57 13.06 -5.03 -2.12
CA LEU A 57 13.48 -4.08 -1.11
C LEU A 57 14.95 -4.30 -0.84
N ILE A 58 15.73 -3.25 -1.06
CA ILE A 58 17.18 -3.25 -0.97
C ILE A 58 17.56 -2.28 0.14
N HIS A 59 18.14 -2.79 1.21
CA HIS A 59 18.67 -1.97 2.28
C HIS A 59 20.19 -1.87 2.12
N ASP A 60 20.64 -0.71 1.66
CA ASP A 60 22.03 -0.31 1.65
C ASP A 60 22.40 0.27 3.02
N ARG A 61 23.23 -0.46 3.75
CA ARG A 61 23.65 -0.07 5.11
C ARG A 61 24.79 0.95 5.10
N GLN A 62 25.54 1.07 4.00
CA GLN A 62 26.63 2.03 3.86
C GLN A 62 26.07 3.43 3.62
N GLU A 63 25.14 3.54 2.68
CA GLU A 63 24.54 4.82 2.31
C GLU A 63 23.35 5.22 3.21
N ASP A 64 22.94 4.34 4.14
CA ASP A 64 21.74 4.50 4.99
C ASP A 64 20.45 4.69 4.17
N PHE A 65 20.32 3.94 3.08
CA PHE A 65 19.16 4.02 2.18
C PHE A 65 18.42 2.69 2.08
N LEU A 66 17.10 2.78 2.08
CA LEU A 66 16.19 1.72 1.70
C LEU A 66 15.62 2.04 0.32
N THR A 67 15.74 1.12 -0.63
CA THR A 67 15.16 1.24 -1.97
C THR A 67 14.08 0.20 -2.16
N LEU A 68 12.87 0.66 -2.49
CA LEU A 68 11.75 -0.14 -2.95
C LEU A 68 11.71 -0.10 -4.49
N GLU A 69 11.83 -1.26 -5.12
CA GLU A 69 11.60 -1.42 -6.55
C GLU A 69 10.34 -2.27 -6.78
N ILE A 70 9.42 -1.80 -7.62
CA ILE A 70 8.28 -2.57 -8.10
C ILE A 70 8.34 -2.59 -9.63
N THR A 71 8.47 -3.78 -10.21
CA THR A 71 8.54 -3.99 -11.66
C THR A 71 7.38 -4.86 -12.11
N ASP A 72 6.66 -4.45 -13.15
CA ASP A 72 5.60 -5.24 -13.75
C ASP A 72 5.77 -5.39 -15.27
N ASP A 73 5.13 -6.41 -15.83
CA ASP A 73 5.09 -6.70 -17.28
C ASP A 73 3.77 -6.26 -17.93
N GLY A 74 3.08 -5.27 -17.34
CA GLY A 74 1.82 -4.77 -17.85
C GLY A 74 1.95 -3.98 -19.17
N GLU A 75 0.85 -3.34 -19.55
CA GLU A 75 0.76 -2.55 -20.79
C GLU A 75 1.73 -1.37 -20.86
N GLY A 76 2.25 -0.91 -19.70
CA GLY A 76 3.11 0.27 -19.60
C GLY A 76 2.45 1.55 -20.10
N MET A 77 3.24 2.61 -20.11
CA MET A 77 2.81 3.98 -20.44
C MET A 77 3.69 4.55 -21.56
N ASP A 78 3.08 5.29 -22.49
CA ASP A 78 3.84 6.20 -23.35
C ASP A 78 4.32 7.43 -22.56
N GLU A 79 5.14 8.29 -23.18
CA GLU A 79 5.72 9.47 -22.51
C GLU A 79 4.66 10.45 -21.99
N ALA A 80 3.55 10.60 -22.72
CA ALA A 80 2.46 11.49 -22.33
C ALA A 80 1.64 10.89 -21.17
N GLU A 81 1.37 9.60 -21.22
CA GLU A 81 0.74 8.82 -20.15
C GLU A 81 1.61 8.83 -18.88
N LEU A 82 2.93 8.63 -19.01
CA LEU A 82 3.87 8.61 -17.90
C LEU A 82 3.95 9.97 -17.20
N LYS A 83 4.13 11.06 -17.97
CA LYS A 83 4.18 12.42 -17.42
C LYS A 83 2.90 12.77 -16.66
N ARG A 84 1.78 12.27 -17.15
CA ARG A 84 0.48 12.42 -16.50
C ARG A 84 0.40 11.54 -15.25
N ALA A 85 0.80 10.27 -15.29
CA ALA A 85 0.76 9.38 -14.12
C ALA A 85 1.64 9.82 -12.94
N THR A 86 2.70 10.59 -13.21
CA THR A 86 3.56 11.20 -12.18
C THR A 86 3.07 12.57 -11.70
N ASP A 87 2.02 13.13 -12.29
CA ASP A 87 1.45 14.40 -11.84
C ASP A 87 0.51 14.16 -10.64
N PRO A 88 0.76 14.79 -9.47
CA PRO A 88 0.02 14.56 -8.23
C PRO A 88 -1.50 14.73 -8.31
N PHE A 89 -2.01 15.47 -9.30
CA PHE A 89 -3.45 15.71 -9.44
C PHE A 89 -4.08 14.96 -10.61
N PHE A 90 -3.29 14.17 -11.33
CA PHE A 90 -3.74 13.51 -12.53
C PHE A 90 -4.24 12.09 -12.23
N SER A 91 -5.52 11.85 -12.49
CA SER A 91 -6.13 10.52 -12.48
C SER A 91 -7.07 10.38 -13.66
N THR A 92 -7.14 9.20 -14.26
CA THR A 92 -8.09 8.87 -15.34
C THR A 92 -9.50 8.55 -14.82
N LYS A 93 -9.79 8.77 -13.52
CA LYS A 93 -11.06 8.36 -12.90
C LYS A 93 -12.02 9.51 -12.60
N GLU A 94 -13.28 9.30 -12.96
CA GLU A 94 -14.43 9.82 -12.25
C GLU A 94 -14.79 8.84 -11.11
N GLY A 95 -14.53 9.19 -9.85
CA GLY A 95 -15.47 8.86 -8.79
C GLY A 95 -15.11 7.92 -7.62
N LYS A 96 -13.96 7.19 -7.52
CA LYS A 96 -13.68 6.46 -6.24
C LYS A 96 -12.32 5.82 -5.92
N ARG A 97 -11.26 6.01 -6.71
CA ARG A 97 -9.90 5.61 -6.30
C ARG A 97 -8.94 6.61 -6.90
N THR A 98 -8.52 7.55 -6.09
CA THR A 98 -7.71 8.69 -6.45
C THR A 98 -6.42 8.17 -7.10
N GLY A 99 -5.97 8.73 -8.22
CA GLY A 99 -4.75 8.27 -8.92
C GLY A 99 -3.47 8.62 -8.15
N LEU A 100 -3.52 8.59 -6.82
CA LEU A 100 -2.57 9.21 -5.92
C LEU A 100 -1.50 8.26 -5.42
N GLY A 101 -1.55 6.96 -5.74
CA GLY A 101 -0.58 5.98 -5.22
C GLY A 101 0.89 6.37 -5.50
N LEU A 102 1.18 6.79 -6.74
CA LEU A 102 2.52 7.30 -7.09
C LEU A 102 2.83 8.64 -6.42
N ALA A 103 1.84 9.53 -6.29
CA ALA A 103 2.01 10.84 -5.67
C ALA A 103 2.30 10.73 -4.17
N PHE A 104 1.58 9.86 -3.45
CA PHE A 104 1.79 9.61 -2.04
C PHE A 104 3.09 8.86 -1.79
N LEU A 105 3.45 7.91 -2.67
CA LEU A 105 4.75 7.27 -2.58
C LEU A 105 5.90 8.26 -2.81
N ALA A 106 5.76 9.18 -3.78
CA ALA A 106 6.72 10.26 -4.00
C ALA A 106 6.85 11.16 -2.77
N GLN A 107 5.71 11.58 -2.20
CA GLN A 107 5.70 12.41 -1.00
C GLN A 107 6.36 11.69 0.19
N ALA A 108 6.04 10.41 0.40
CA ALA A 108 6.65 9.61 1.47
C ALA A 108 8.17 9.43 1.30
N ALA A 109 8.64 9.34 0.05
CA ALA A 109 10.06 9.29 -0.27
C ALA A 109 10.74 10.63 0.01
N GLU A 110 10.15 11.73 -0.46
CA GLU A 110 10.65 13.10 -0.25
C GLU A 110 10.71 13.46 1.25
N GLU A 111 9.66 13.13 2.02
CA GLU A 111 9.61 13.29 3.47
C GLU A 111 10.71 12.50 4.20
N ALA A 112 11.26 11.45 3.58
CA ALA A 112 12.35 10.65 4.11
C ALA A 112 13.71 10.95 3.43
N GLU A 113 13.89 12.14 2.86
CA GLU A 113 15.10 12.54 2.12
C GLU A 113 15.49 11.59 0.97
N GLY A 114 14.52 10.93 0.38
CA GLY A 114 14.66 10.07 -0.79
C GLY A 114 14.03 10.66 -2.05
N ASP A 115 13.81 9.80 -3.04
CA ASP A 115 13.29 10.19 -4.36
C ASP A 115 12.42 9.08 -4.97
N LEU A 116 11.57 9.44 -5.94
CA LEU A 116 10.77 8.51 -6.74
C LEU A 116 11.13 8.62 -8.22
N LYS A 117 11.50 7.48 -8.82
CA LYS A 117 11.71 7.33 -10.25
C LYS A 117 10.71 6.35 -10.84
N VAL A 118 10.09 6.70 -11.97
CA VAL A 118 9.22 5.82 -12.74
C VAL A 118 9.74 5.69 -14.16
N GLU A 119 9.97 4.46 -14.58
CA GLU A 119 10.36 4.09 -15.94
C GLU A 119 9.26 3.24 -16.54
N SER A 120 8.72 3.63 -17.69
CA SER A 120 7.67 2.86 -18.35
C SER A 120 7.73 3.05 -19.85
N ARG A 121 7.32 2.02 -20.60
CA ARG A 121 7.20 2.07 -22.04
C ARG A 121 5.95 1.32 -22.47
N LYS A 122 5.18 1.87 -23.41
CA LYS A 122 4.04 1.18 -23.99
C LYS A 122 4.42 -0.21 -24.53
N GLY A 123 3.75 -1.23 -24.02
CA GLY A 123 3.97 -2.66 -24.29
C GLY A 123 5.18 -3.28 -23.59
N GLY A 124 5.86 -2.55 -22.70
CA GLY A 124 7.11 -2.97 -22.05
C GLY A 124 7.06 -3.03 -20.52
N GLY A 125 5.90 -2.85 -19.91
CA GLY A 125 5.75 -2.82 -18.46
C GLY A 125 6.15 -1.49 -17.81
N THR A 126 6.19 -1.50 -16.49
CA THR A 126 6.53 -0.34 -15.65
C THR A 126 7.48 -0.74 -14.55
N LYS A 127 8.45 0.12 -14.25
CA LYS A 127 9.36 0.02 -13.10
C LYS A 127 9.23 1.29 -12.25
N VAL A 128 8.87 1.11 -10.99
CA VAL A 128 8.79 2.16 -9.97
C VAL A 128 9.92 1.93 -8.97
N ILE A 129 10.70 2.98 -8.68
CA ILE A 129 11.83 2.94 -7.76
C ILE A 129 11.66 4.08 -6.77
N ALA A 130 11.47 3.77 -5.49
CA ALA A 130 11.40 4.75 -4.40
C ALA A 130 12.55 4.52 -3.43
N SER A 131 13.29 5.58 -3.09
CA SER A 131 14.34 5.53 -2.08
C SER A 131 13.90 6.26 -0.81
N PHE A 132 14.43 5.85 0.34
CA PHE A 132 14.13 6.43 1.65
C PHE A 132 15.39 6.38 2.51
N ARG A 133 15.76 7.46 3.19
CA ARG A 133 16.83 7.41 4.19
C ARG A 133 16.35 6.63 5.41
N MET A 134 17.09 5.58 5.78
CA MET A 134 16.66 4.59 6.76
C MET A 134 16.56 5.17 8.18
N GLY A 135 17.48 6.07 8.53
CA GLY A 135 17.50 6.78 9.81
C GLY A 135 16.54 7.98 9.95
N HIS A 136 15.77 8.34 8.92
CA HIS A 136 14.90 9.52 8.98
C HIS A 136 13.66 9.32 9.89
N ILE A 137 13.29 10.35 10.66
CA ILE A 137 12.19 10.28 11.64
C ILE A 137 10.82 10.13 10.99
N ASP A 138 10.64 10.70 9.81
CA ASP A 138 9.38 10.68 9.05
C ASP A 138 9.30 9.48 8.10
N ARG A 139 10.32 8.61 8.08
CA ARG A 139 10.27 7.39 7.28
C ARG A 139 9.13 6.50 7.79
N LYS A 140 8.15 6.28 6.91
CA LYS A 140 7.05 5.35 7.19
C LYS A 140 7.60 3.96 7.54
N PRO A 141 7.01 3.26 8.52
CA PRO A 141 7.39 1.88 8.82
C PRO A 141 7.18 0.99 7.59
N LEU A 142 7.89 -0.15 7.52
CA LEU A 142 7.73 -1.08 6.40
C LEU A 142 6.34 -1.73 6.37
N GLY A 143 5.71 -1.91 7.53
CA GLY A 143 4.51 -2.73 7.67
C GLY A 143 4.83 -4.23 7.58
N ASP A 144 3.78 -5.05 7.49
CA ASP A 144 3.90 -6.51 7.27
C ASP A 144 3.83 -6.83 5.77
N LEU A 145 4.97 -6.67 5.09
CA LEU A 145 5.08 -6.91 3.66
C LEU A 145 4.91 -8.38 3.30
N GLU A 146 5.29 -9.30 4.18
CA GLU A 146 5.10 -10.72 3.94
C GLU A 146 3.60 -11.06 3.90
N GLU A 147 2.82 -10.54 4.84
CA GLU A 147 1.37 -10.72 4.88
C GLU A 147 0.71 -10.04 3.67
N THR A 148 1.13 -8.82 3.31
CA THR A 148 0.63 -8.14 2.10
C THR A 148 0.88 -8.97 0.83
N VAL A 149 2.10 -9.48 0.63
CA VAL A 149 2.43 -10.30 -0.55
C VAL A 149 1.70 -11.64 -0.53
N LYS A 150 1.53 -12.28 0.64
CA LYS A 150 0.73 -13.51 0.78
C LYS A 150 -0.73 -13.26 0.39
N CYS A 151 -1.31 -12.15 0.84
CA CYS A 151 -2.67 -11.74 0.47
C CYS A 151 -2.81 -11.48 -1.03
N LEU A 152 -1.84 -10.80 -1.65
CA LEU A 152 -1.83 -10.56 -3.10
C LEU A 152 -1.82 -11.88 -3.90
N LYS A 153 -0.94 -12.83 -3.52
CA LYS A 153 -0.89 -14.17 -4.12
C LYS A 153 -2.17 -14.96 -3.96
N ALA A 154 -2.83 -14.84 -2.80
CA ALA A 154 -4.07 -15.56 -2.52
C ALA A 154 -5.28 -14.98 -3.28
N THR A 155 -5.29 -13.66 -3.52
CA THR A 155 -6.39 -12.94 -4.16
C THR A 155 -6.28 -12.90 -5.69
N HIS A 156 -5.06 -12.99 -6.23
CA HIS A 156 -4.78 -12.96 -7.67
C HIS A 156 -3.86 -14.14 -8.06
N PRO A 157 -4.34 -15.40 -7.99
CA PRO A 157 -3.54 -16.60 -8.24
C PRO A 157 -3.01 -16.70 -9.69
N GLU A 158 -3.57 -15.92 -10.61
CA GLU A 158 -3.16 -15.82 -12.01
C GLU A 158 -1.91 -14.96 -12.25
N VAL A 159 -1.46 -14.20 -11.25
CA VAL A 159 -0.31 -13.29 -11.34
C VAL A 159 0.88 -13.87 -10.56
N ASP A 160 2.05 -13.91 -11.21
CA ASP A 160 3.31 -14.31 -10.59
C ASP A 160 3.90 -13.15 -9.78
N PHE A 161 3.62 -13.14 -8.46
CA PHE A 161 4.24 -12.20 -7.53
C PHE A 161 5.58 -12.73 -7.02
N ARG A 162 6.64 -11.94 -7.24
CA ARG A 162 7.98 -12.19 -6.71
C ARG A 162 8.30 -11.14 -5.66
N TYR A 163 8.83 -11.58 -4.54
CA TYR A 163 9.24 -10.69 -3.44
C TYR A 163 10.64 -11.05 -3.00
N GLU A 164 11.52 -10.06 -2.93
CA GLU A 164 12.88 -10.19 -2.43
C GLU A 164 13.18 -9.05 -1.45
N PHE A 165 13.74 -9.41 -0.29
CA PHE A 165 14.33 -8.45 0.65
C PHE A 165 15.83 -8.73 0.75
N ARG A 166 16.65 -7.75 0.37
CA ARG A 166 18.11 -7.85 0.32
C ARG A 166 18.75 -6.82 1.24
N HIS A 167 19.78 -7.26 1.97
CA HIS A 167 20.70 -6.37 2.67
C HIS A 167 22.03 -6.33 1.94
N GLU A 168 22.45 -5.16 1.48
CA GLU A 168 23.79 -4.96 0.93
C GLU A 168 24.74 -4.71 2.10
N ARG A 169 25.86 -5.44 2.12
CA ARG A 169 26.83 -5.37 3.22
C ARG A 169 27.81 -4.24 2.99
N GLU A 170 28.33 -3.70 4.10
CA GLU A 170 29.61 -3.01 4.09
C GLU A 170 30.69 -3.92 3.49
N GLU A 171 31.20 -3.58 2.30
CA GLU A 171 32.50 -4.11 1.89
C GLU A 171 33.55 -3.53 2.86
N GLN A 172 34.18 -4.43 3.62
CA GLN A 172 35.26 -4.13 4.58
C GLN A 172 36.58 -3.82 3.86
#